data_AF-A0A4Q4S0R3-F1
#
_entry.id   AF-A0A4Q4S0R3-F1
#
_cell.length_a   1.000
_cell.length_b   1.000
_cell.length_c   1.000
_cell.angle_alpha   90.00
_cell.angle_beta   90.00
_cell.angle_gamma   90.00
#
_symmetry.space_group_name_H-M   'P 1'
#
loop_
_entity.id
_entity.type
_entity.pdbx_description
1 polymer ?
#
loop_
_entity_poly.entity_id
_entity_poly.type
_entity_poly.pdbx_seq_one_letter_code
_entity_poly.pdbx_strand_id
1 'polypeptide(L)'
;MTEAVSEWLALDVRDIDEKKLLPGFIGKDGMQTHLPTQIVKIPFENPDQIAVVSWRWDGDLRIKGSWNVASVVNVAKRRGIRYLFIDIISIDQTLPIDDLIEQVVAFSTLYTKITVLAAYDKTGDDWTHMKSTVLRPWILNEIRLFRQNSGKIIYVGHARQGCKQINEVRAEGIAVRLTAYGVSHWDPYFKLLLEIIWRTSFIESIIGVLLEDVGMSSILDFKYIIHAYSHILSVAYEQMERNDYLLTTAILCHTHGKNDLIENGFTIKRDIEKLRYCRYSFTAVSDVPSGSWRYYKIFLDGTKVALWRAHRDDVLHSQKLDKLSSTDRVIFAALGLTASEYNDFVGTEEARRECLLMNNGKKMPPPALEVVEIDLSLDAPTV
;
A
#
# COMPACT_ATOMS: atom_id res chain seq x y z
N MET A 1 -7.42 23.87 -12.62
CA MET A 1 -7.87 23.01 -11.52
C MET A 1 -9.36 22.86 -11.66
N THR A 2 -9.79 21.75 -12.23
CA THR A 2 -11.18 21.31 -12.29
C THR A 2 -11.69 21.11 -10.86
N GLU A 3 -12.90 21.60 -10.57
CA GLU A 3 -13.55 21.39 -9.27
C GLU A 3 -13.66 19.88 -9.02
N ALA A 4 -13.17 19.44 -7.85
CA ALA A 4 -13.18 18.03 -7.46
C ALA A 4 -14.61 17.48 -7.48
N VAL A 5 -14.75 16.24 -7.95
CA VAL A 5 -16.00 15.47 -7.92
C VAL A 5 -16.72 15.70 -6.59
N SER A 6 -17.82 16.46 -6.65
CA SER A 6 -18.55 16.95 -5.48
C SER A 6 -19.54 15.93 -4.95
N GLU A 7 -19.66 14.75 -5.58
CA GLU A 7 -20.67 13.73 -5.28
C GLU A 7 -20.05 12.34 -5.36
N TRP A 8 -20.19 11.55 -4.30
CA TRP A 8 -19.62 10.20 -4.21
C TRP A 8 -20.70 9.22 -3.79
N LEU A 9 -20.71 8.04 -4.41
CA LEU A 9 -21.55 6.94 -3.95
C LEU A 9 -20.96 6.37 -2.65
N ALA A 10 -21.72 6.40 -1.56
CA ALA A 10 -21.33 5.87 -0.27
C ALA A 10 -22.24 4.71 0.15
N LEU A 11 -21.71 3.80 0.96
CA LEU A 11 -22.49 2.80 1.66
C LEU A 11 -23.22 3.46 2.84
N ASP A 12 -24.57 3.36 2.91
CA ASP A 12 -25.36 3.82 4.06
C ASP A 12 -25.47 2.68 5.08
N VAL A 13 -24.83 2.82 6.24
CA VAL A 13 -24.68 1.70 7.18
C VAL A 13 -25.87 1.46 8.09
N ARG A 14 -26.88 2.35 8.11
CA ARG A 14 -27.96 2.33 9.13
C ARG A 14 -28.65 0.97 9.24
N ASP A 15 -29.03 0.42 8.09
CA ASP A 15 -29.87 -0.77 8.00
C ASP A 15 -29.10 -2.03 7.55
N ILE A 16 -27.75 -1.95 7.52
CA ILE A 16 -26.91 -3.09 7.14
C ILE A 16 -26.80 -4.05 8.30
N ASP A 17 -27.19 -5.30 8.13
CA ASP A 17 -26.83 -6.38 9.05
C ASP A 17 -25.38 -6.81 8.81
N GLU A 18 -24.48 -6.55 9.76
CA GLU A 18 -23.07 -6.87 9.69
C GLU A 18 -22.81 -8.36 9.46
N LYS A 19 -23.69 -9.24 9.94
CA LYS A 19 -23.55 -10.69 9.76
C LYS A 19 -23.67 -11.08 8.29
N LYS A 20 -24.48 -10.35 7.52
CA LYS A 20 -24.62 -10.58 6.07
C LYS A 20 -23.38 -10.18 5.28
N LEU A 21 -22.49 -9.39 5.88
CA LEU A 21 -21.21 -9.04 5.27
C LEU A 21 -20.13 -10.09 5.55
N LEU A 22 -20.35 -11.03 6.46
CA LEU A 22 -19.37 -12.06 6.79
C LEU A 22 -19.17 -13.06 5.64
N PRO A 23 -17.95 -13.62 5.50
CA PRO A 23 -17.72 -14.66 4.51
C PRO A 23 -18.65 -15.85 4.63
N GLY A 24 -19.15 -16.31 3.49
CA GLY A 24 -20.10 -17.44 3.42
C GLY A 24 -21.56 -17.08 3.68
N PHE A 25 -21.91 -15.81 3.88
CA PHE A 25 -23.31 -15.34 3.89
C PHE A 25 -23.73 -14.73 2.55
N ILE A 26 -22.84 -13.96 1.92
CA ILE A 26 -23.07 -13.38 0.59
C ILE A 26 -23.18 -14.49 -0.45
N GLY A 27 -24.26 -14.47 -1.25
CA GLY A 27 -24.47 -15.40 -2.38
C GLY A 27 -25.12 -16.74 -2.03
N LYS A 28 -25.41 -17.05 -0.75
CA LYS A 28 -26.07 -18.32 -0.36
C LYS A 28 -27.50 -18.47 -0.90
N ASP A 29 -28.20 -17.36 -1.10
CA ASP A 29 -29.60 -17.38 -1.55
C ASP A 29 -29.73 -17.11 -3.07
N GLY A 30 -28.62 -17.08 -3.82
CA GLY A 30 -28.61 -16.74 -5.26
C GLY A 30 -28.94 -15.27 -5.58
N MET A 31 -29.27 -14.47 -4.57
CA MET A 31 -29.52 -13.03 -4.68
C MET A 31 -28.20 -12.26 -4.50
N GLN A 32 -27.87 -11.35 -5.42
CA GLN A 32 -26.85 -10.32 -5.18
C GLN A 32 -27.32 -9.47 -3.99
N THR A 33 -26.50 -9.37 -2.94
CA THR A 33 -26.74 -8.41 -1.87
C THR A 33 -26.63 -7.00 -2.45
N HIS A 34 -27.78 -6.37 -2.71
CA HIS A 34 -27.84 -4.95 -2.97
C HIS A 34 -27.47 -4.23 -1.67
N LEU A 35 -26.22 -3.81 -1.57
CA LEU A 35 -25.76 -2.98 -0.47
C LEU A 35 -26.44 -1.60 -0.56
N PRO A 36 -27.04 -1.08 0.54
CA PRO A 36 -27.70 0.21 0.53
C PRO A 36 -26.66 1.30 0.26
N THR A 37 -26.84 2.00 -0.85
CA THR A 37 -25.92 3.06 -1.26
C THR A 37 -26.67 4.37 -1.47
N GLN A 38 -25.99 5.48 -1.21
CA GLN A 38 -26.53 6.82 -1.38
C GLN A 38 -25.44 7.75 -1.93
N ILE A 39 -25.82 8.64 -2.85
CA ILE A 39 -24.94 9.72 -3.29
C ILE A 39 -24.82 10.76 -2.17
N VAL A 40 -23.59 11.07 -1.78
CA VAL A 40 -23.26 12.04 -0.73
C VAL A 40 -22.45 13.19 -1.34
N LYS A 41 -22.81 14.43 -1.01
CA LYS A 41 -22.16 15.64 -1.53
C LYS A 41 -21.01 16.13 -0.63
N ILE A 42 -19.99 16.73 -1.25
CA ILE A 42 -18.83 17.39 -0.61
C ILE A 42 -18.87 18.89 -0.95
N PRO A 43 -18.70 19.82 0.03
CA PRO A 43 -18.41 19.59 1.44
C PRO A 43 -19.62 19.07 2.22
N PHE A 44 -19.35 18.31 3.27
CA PHE A 44 -20.36 17.61 4.06
C PHE A 44 -21.02 18.54 5.09
N GLU A 45 -22.34 18.43 5.27
CA GLU A 45 -23.05 19.15 6.33
C GLU A 45 -22.56 18.75 7.73
N ASN A 46 -22.26 17.47 7.92
CA ASN A 46 -21.69 16.93 9.15
C ASN A 46 -20.52 15.97 8.84
N PRO A 47 -19.25 16.40 9.02
CA PRO A 47 -18.09 15.56 8.76
C PRO A 47 -17.93 14.38 9.72
N ASP A 48 -18.63 14.36 10.85
CA ASP A 48 -18.57 13.24 11.82
C ASP A 48 -19.43 12.04 11.39
N GLN A 49 -20.35 12.22 10.43
CA GLN A 49 -21.22 11.17 9.93
C GLN A 49 -20.64 10.38 8.76
N ILE A 50 -19.41 10.67 8.36
CA ILE A 50 -18.77 10.09 7.18
C ILE A 50 -17.40 9.52 7.53
N ALA A 51 -17.01 8.48 6.80
CA ALA A 51 -15.64 7.99 6.84
C ALA A 51 -15.25 7.37 5.49
N VAL A 52 -13.95 7.39 5.20
CA VAL A 52 -13.36 6.57 4.14
C VAL A 52 -12.82 5.28 4.74
N VAL A 53 -13.05 4.16 4.06
CA VAL A 53 -12.56 2.86 4.47
C VAL A 53 -11.26 2.56 3.75
N SER A 54 -10.24 2.16 4.50
CA SER A 54 -9.02 1.58 3.96
C SER A 54 -9.02 0.07 4.22
N TRP A 55 -9.30 -0.68 3.16
CA TRP A 55 -9.50 -2.12 3.15
C TRP A 55 -9.39 -2.61 1.70
N ARG A 56 -8.57 -3.63 1.39
CA ARG A 56 -8.47 -4.18 0.01
C ARG A 56 -7.94 -5.62 -0.10
N TRP A 57 -8.23 -6.53 0.84
CA TRP A 57 -7.54 -7.84 0.78
C TRP A 57 -8.28 -9.10 1.24
N ASP A 58 -9.22 -9.04 2.18
CA ASP A 58 -9.82 -10.26 2.78
C ASP A 58 -11.18 -10.67 2.18
N GLY A 59 -11.62 -10.05 1.08
CA GLY A 59 -12.98 -10.26 0.60
C GLY A 59 -13.34 -9.55 -0.69
N ASP A 60 -14.58 -9.81 -1.11
CA ASP A 60 -15.29 -9.12 -2.20
C ASP A 60 -16.73 -8.93 -1.74
N LEU A 61 -17.17 -7.67 -1.62
CA LEU A 61 -18.49 -7.31 -1.12
C LEU A 61 -19.65 -7.77 -2.00
N ARG A 62 -19.38 -8.16 -3.25
CA ARG A 62 -20.39 -8.64 -4.19
C ARG A 62 -20.63 -10.14 -4.09
N ILE A 63 -19.59 -10.92 -3.75
CA ILE A 63 -19.63 -12.39 -3.90
C ILE A 63 -19.03 -13.19 -2.74
N LYS A 64 -18.22 -12.59 -1.88
CA LYS A 64 -17.46 -13.32 -0.85
C LYS A 64 -17.69 -12.83 0.57
N GLY A 65 -18.11 -11.58 0.77
CA GLY A 65 -18.11 -10.95 2.10
C GLY A 65 -16.71 -10.57 2.55
N SER A 66 -16.59 -9.95 3.72
CA SER A 66 -15.34 -9.51 4.35
C SER A 66 -15.54 -9.35 5.86
N TRP A 67 -14.63 -9.94 6.65
CA TRP A 67 -14.60 -9.74 8.11
C TRP A 67 -14.21 -8.29 8.44
N ASN A 68 -13.24 -7.74 7.72
CA ASN A 68 -12.80 -6.37 7.91
C ASN A 68 -13.92 -5.35 7.61
N VAL A 69 -14.69 -5.50 6.53
CA VAL A 69 -15.80 -4.56 6.24
C VAL A 69 -16.93 -4.72 7.24
N ALA A 70 -17.30 -5.95 7.63
CA ALA A 70 -18.28 -6.17 8.71
C ALA A 70 -17.84 -5.47 10.01
N SER A 71 -16.54 -5.55 10.31
CA SER A 71 -15.95 -4.91 11.49
C SER A 71 -16.05 -3.39 11.44
N VAL A 72 -15.72 -2.82 10.28
CA VAL A 72 -15.80 -1.38 10.01
C VAL A 72 -17.24 -0.88 10.14
N VAL A 73 -18.21 -1.60 9.60
CA VAL A 73 -19.64 -1.25 9.71
C VAL A 73 -20.09 -1.25 11.18
N ASN A 74 -19.68 -2.25 11.96
CA ASN A 74 -20.01 -2.31 13.39
C ASN A 74 -19.48 -1.08 14.16
N VAL A 75 -18.22 -0.72 13.94
CA VAL A 75 -17.60 0.47 14.55
C VAL A 75 -18.29 1.75 14.07
N ALA A 76 -18.59 1.86 12.77
CA ALA A 76 -19.24 3.02 12.19
C ALA A 76 -20.58 3.32 12.89
N LYS A 77 -21.45 2.30 13.02
CA LYS A 77 -22.73 2.45 13.72
C LYS A 77 -22.57 2.88 15.18
N ARG A 78 -21.65 2.25 15.92
CA ARG A 78 -21.37 2.60 17.33
C ARG A 78 -20.89 4.04 17.50
N ARG A 79 -20.31 4.64 16.46
CA ARG A 79 -19.79 6.01 16.47
C ARG A 79 -20.70 7.01 15.77
N GLY A 80 -21.88 6.60 15.30
CA GLY A 80 -22.80 7.47 14.58
C GLY A 80 -22.33 7.85 13.17
N ILE A 81 -21.34 7.14 12.62
CA ILE A 81 -20.91 7.29 11.22
C ILE A 81 -21.96 6.58 10.36
N ARG A 82 -22.57 7.33 9.45
CA ARG A 82 -23.65 6.84 8.58
C ARG A 82 -23.15 6.41 7.20
N TYR A 83 -22.19 7.12 6.64
CA TYR A 83 -21.78 6.94 5.26
C TYR A 83 -20.33 6.50 5.17
N LEU A 84 -20.10 5.36 4.51
CA LEU A 84 -18.77 4.82 4.28
C LEU A 84 -18.40 4.91 2.80
N PHE A 85 -17.31 5.61 2.51
CA PHE A 85 -16.68 5.61 1.18
C PHE A 85 -15.74 4.41 1.09
N ILE A 86 -16.10 3.44 0.23
CA ILE A 86 -15.32 2.23 -0.02
C ILE A 86 -14.99 2.23 -1.51
N ASP A 87 -13.72 2.09 -1.86
CA ASP A 87 -13.22 2.17 -3.24
C ASP A 87 -14.05 1.38 -4.27
N ILE A 88 -14.38 0.11 -3.99
CA ILE A 88 -15.12 -0.80 -4.87
C ILE A 88 -16.59 -0.39 -5.07
N ILE A 89 -17.09 0.54 -4.23
CA ILE A 89 -18.45 1.11 -4.29
C ILE A 89 -18.40 2.52 -4.87
N SER A 90 -17.47 3.34 -4.39
CA SER A 90 -17.44 4.78 -4.62
C SER A 90 -16.77 5.18 -5.93
N ILE A 91 -15.87 4.35 -6.46
CA ILE A 91 -15.15 4.61 -7.72
C ILE A 91 -15.81 3.80 -8.83
N ASP A 92 -16.12 4.46 -9.94
CA ASP A 92 -16.65 3.82 -11.13
C ASP A 92 -15.52 3.14 -11.91
N GLN A 93 -15.38 1.83 -11.68
CA GLN A 93 -14.37 0.99 -12.31
C GLN A 93 -14.60 0.77 -13.83
N THR A 94 -15.68 1.32 -14.41
CA THR A 94 -15.99 1.21 -15.84
C THR A 94 -15.45 2.38 -16.68
N LEU A 95 -14.90 3.40 -16.02
CA LEU A 95 -14.34 4.57 -16.69
C LEU A 95 -13.12 4.24 -17.56
N PRO A 96 -12.87 5.03 -18.62
CA PRO A 96 -11.59 5.04 -19.33
C PRO A 96 -10.40 5.28 -18.39
N ILE A 97 -9.20 4.86 -18.80
CA ILE A 97 -7.99 4.89 -17.93
C ILE A 97 -7.71 6.29 -17.37
N ASP A 98 -7.76 7.33 -18.19
CA ASP A 98 -7.43 8.70 -17.77
C ASP A 98 -8.47 9.22 -16.76
N ASP A 99 -9.75 9.06 -17.06
CA ASP A 99 -10.85 9.43 -16.17
C ASP A 99 -10.83 8.63 -14.85
N LEU A 100 -10.47 7.34 -14.92
CA LEU A 100 -10.31 6.49 -13.74
C LEU A 100 -9.13 6.95 -12.88
N ILE A 101 -8.00 7.34 -13.48
CA ILE A 101 -6.86 7.92 -12.74
C ILE A 101 -7.31 9.19 -12.01
N GLU A 102 -8.01 10.10 -12.70
CA GLU A 102 -8.52 11.32 -12.09
C GLU A 102 -9.46 11.02 -10.91
N GLN A 103 -10.37 10.06 -11.08
CA GLN A 103 -11.29 9.66 -10.01
C GLN A 103 -10.57 8.99 -8.83
N VAL A 104 -9.58 8.12 -9.08
CA VAL A 104 -8.76 7.49 -8.03
C VAL A 104 -7.96 8.53 -7.26
N VAL A 105 -7.38 9.52 -7.94
CA VAL A 105 -6.64 10.63 -7.31
C VAL A 105 -7.59 11.46 -6.45
N ALA A 106 -8.78 11.81 -6.98
CA ALA A 106 -9.79 12.58 -6.24
C ALA A 106 -10.28 11.83 -5.00
N PHE A 107 -10.60 10.54 -5.13
CA PHE A 107 -11.01 9.66 -4.03
C PHE A 107 -9.89 9.55 -2.97
N SER A 108 -8.64 9.44 -3.40
CA SER A 108 -7.49 9.33 -2.50
C SER A 108 -7.34 10.55 -1.58
N THR A 109 -7.84 11.72 -1.97
CA THR A 109 -7.86 12.91 -1.11
C THR A 109 -8.77 12.77 0.12
N LEU A 110 -9.71 11.82 0.13
CA LEU A 110 -10.54 11.54 1.30
C LEU A 110 -9.69 11.03 2.46
N TYR A 111 -8.66 10.21 2.19
CA TYR A 111 -7.73 9.70 3.20
C TYR A 111 -6.92 10.78 3.91
N THR A 112 -6.89 12.01 3.40
CA THR A 112 -6.19 13.14 4.02
C THR A 112 -7.13 14.14 4.73
N LYS A 113 -8.45 14.02 4.56
CA LYS A 113 -9.41 15.06 5.00
C LYS A 113 -10.41 14.60 6.04
N ILE A 114 -10.91 13.37 5.92
CA ILE A 114 -12.03 12.86 6.74
C ILE A 114 -11.57 11.69 7.61
N THR A 115 -12.46 11.20 8.48
CA THR A 115 -12.20 10.02 9.31
C THR A 115 -11.84 8.82 8.43
N VAL A 116 -10.78 8.10 8.79
CA VAL A 116 -10.35 6.87 8.15
C VAL A 116 -10.68 5.70 9.05
N LEU A 117 -11.43 4.72 8.55
CA LEU A 117 -11.60 3.41 9.19
C LEU A 117 -10.68 2.41 8.49
N ALA A 118 -9.59 2.02 9.14
CA ALA A 118 -8.59 1.10 8.60
C ALA A 118 -8.76 -0.30 9.19
N ALA A 119 -8.88 -1.33 8.36
CA ALA A 119 -9.12 -2.70 8.81
C ALA A 119 -8.34 -3.72 7.97
N TYR A 120 -7.40 -4.43 8.60
CA TYR A 120 -6.42 -5.28 7.93
C TYR A 120 -6.22 -6.66 8.58
N ASP A 121 -7.03 -7.02 9.57
CA ASP A 121 -6.87 -8.24 10.36
C ASP A 121 -7.25 -9.47 9.53
N LYS A 122 -6.45 -10.55 9.64
CA LYS A 122 -6.68 -11.84 8.99
C LYS A 122 -7.09 -12.89 9.99
N THR A 123 -8.29 -13.44 9.85
CA THR A 123 -8.75 -14.56 10.64
C THR A 123 -7.83 -15.77 10.47
N GLY A 124 -7.40 -16.37 11.59
CA GLY A 124 -6.57 -17.58 11.62
C GLY A 124 -5.06 -17.35 11.48
N ASP A 125 -4.62 -16.14 11.17
CA ASP A 125 -3.19 -15.82 11.04
C ASP A 125 -2.66 -15.08 12.28
N ASP A 126 -1.34 -15.18 12.47
CA ASP A 126 -0.63 -14.45 13.52
C ASP A 126 -0.38 -12.96 13.15
N TRP A 127 -0.09 -12.11 14.16
CA TRP A 127 0.20 -10.69 14.00
C TRP A 127 1.34 -10.39 13.02
N THR A 128 2.26 -11.34 12.82
CA THR A 128 3.36 -11.22 11.86
C THR A 128 2.86 -11.03 10.42
N HIS A 129 1.72 -11.61 10.05
CA HIS A 129 1.12 -11.47 8.71
C HIS A 129 0.70 -10.02 8.43
N MET A 130 0.41 -9.23 9.46
CA MET A 130 0.00 -7.85 9.27
C MET A 130 1.05 -7.03 8.51
N LYS A 131 2.35 -7.37 8.66
CA LYS A 131 3.45 -6.73 7.92
C LYS A 131 3.27 -6.86 6.40
N SER A 132 3.01 -8.07 5.90
CA SER A 132 2.81 -8.29 4.47
C SER A 132 1.48 -7.72 4.00
N THR A 133 0.46 -7.65 4.86
CA THR A 133 -0.82 -6.98 4.54
C THR A 133 -0.65 -5.48 4.33
N VAL A 134 -0.04 -4.75 5.27
CA VAL A 134 0.11 -3.29 5.17
C VAL A 134 1.09 -2.85 4.08
N LEU A 135 1.98 -3.76 3.66
CA LEU A 135 2.89 -3.56 2.53
C LEU A 135 2.23 -3.76 1.17
N ARG A 136 0.98 -4.25 1.08
CA ARG A 136 0.28 -4.37 -0.20
C ARG A 136 0.22 -2.99 -0.87
N PRO A 137 0.56 -2.86 -2.16
CA PRO A 137 0.79 -1.55 -2.79
C PRO A 137 -0.31 -0.51 -2.57
N TRP A 138 -1.58 -0.91 -2.74
CA TRP A 138 -2.72 -0.04 -2.51
C TRP A 138 -2.86 0.39 -1.03
N ILE A 139 -2.74 -0.56 -0.09
CA ILE A 139 -2.83 -0.27 1.35
C ILE A 139 -1.66 0.62 1.79
N LEU A 140 -0.45 0.36 1.30
CA LEU A 140 0.71 1.19 1.60
C LEU A 140 0.52 2.63 1.10
N ASN A 141 -0.02 2.81 -0.11
CA ASN A 141 -0.34 4.13 -0.64
C ASN A 141 -1.35 4.88 0.24
N GLU A 142 -2.43 4.21 0.65
CA GLU A 142 -3.44 4.79 1.53
C GLU A 142 -2.84 5.18 2.89
N ILE A 143 -2.08 4.28 3.52
CA ILE A 143 -1.42 4.55 4.80
C ILE A 143 -0.49 5.76 4.70
N ARG A 144 0.26 5.89 3.60
CA ARG A 144 1.08 7.08 3.37
C ARG A 144 0.23 8.36 3.39
N LEU A 145 -0.93 8.36 2.73
CA LEU A 145 -1.85 9.51 2.75
C LEU A 145 -2.36 9.82 4.17
N PHE A 146 -2.50 8.82 5.04
CA PHE A 146 -2.95 9.05 6.42
C PHE A 146 -2.04 10.02 7.19
N ARG A 147 -0.74 10.13 6.83
CA ARG A 147 0.19 11.04 7.52
C ARG A 147 -0.27 12.49 7.49
N GLN A 148 -1.00 12.87 6.43
CA GLN A 148 -1.54 14.21 6.20
C GLN A 148 -3.01 14.33 6.64
N ASN A 149 -3.57 13.28 7.25
CA ASN A 149 -4.97 13.26 7.65
C ASN A 149 -5.26 14.32 8.72
N SER A 150 -6.17 15.24 8.41
CA SER A 150 -6.68 16.25 9.35
C SER A 150 -7.81 15.74 10.25
N GLY A 151 -8.40 14.59 9.91
CA GLY A 151 -9.41 13.91 10.71
C GLY A 151 -8.80 12.95 11.73
N LYS A 152 -9.50 11.82 11.93
CA LYS A 152 -9.07 10.75 12.84
C LYS A 152 -8.85 9.46 12.08
N ILE A 153 -7.81 8.73 12.43
CA ILE A 153 -7.58 7.36 11.98
C ILE A 153 -8.10 6.43 13.07
N ILE A 154 -9.00 5.52 12.73
CA ILE A 154 -9.50 4.48 13.63
C ILE A 154 -9.11 3.14 13.01
N TYR A 155 -8.16 2.45 13.64
CA TYR A 155 -7.89 1.05 13.32
C TYR A 155 -8.97 0.17 13.92
N VAL A 156 -9.52 -0.72 13.11
CA VAL A 156 -10.56 -1.67 13.51
C VAL A 156 -10.00 -3.07 13.38
N GLY A 157 -9.63 -3.67 14.50
CA GLY A 157 -9.14 -5.06 14.58
C GLY A 157 -10.23 -6.02 15.06
N HIS A 158 -10.19 -7.26 14.56
CA HIS A 158 -11.10 -8.35 14.95
C HIS A 158 -10.37 -9.68 15.24
N ALA A 159 -9.04 -9.70 15.13
CA ALA A 159 -8.17 -10.86 15.31
C ALA A 159 -6.90 -10.51 16.13
N ARG A 160 -6.90 -9.36 16.82
CA ARG A 160 -5.78 -8.85 17.63
C ARG A 160 -4.47 -8.62 16.88
N GLN A 161 -4.42 -8.66 15.55
CA GLN A 161 -3.14 -8.53 14.85
C GLN A 161 -2.57 -7.11 15.01
N GLY A 162 -3.38 -6.09 14.71
CA GLY A 162 -2.97 -4.69 14.90
C GLY A 162 -3.19 -4.14 16.31
N CYS A 163 -4.08 -4.74 17.10
CA CYS A 163 -4.43 -4.29 18.45
C CYS A 163 -3.45 -4.78 19.53
N LYS A 164 -2.63 -5.80 19.24
CA LYS A 164 -1.58 -6.26 20.17
C LYS A 164 -0.67 -5.12 20.60
N GLN A 165 -0.36 -5.07 21.89
CA GLN A 165 0.68 -4.17 22.39
C GLN A 165 2.06 -4.65 21.93
N ILE A 166 2.97 -3.71 21.65
CA ILE A 166 4.28 -4.07 21.11
C ILE A 166 5.13 -4.91 22.09
N ASN A 167 4.95 -4.75 23.41
CA ASN A 167 5.58 -5.64 24.41
C ASN A 167 5.15 -7.12 24.31
N GLU A 168 3.94 -7.39 23.80
CA GLU A 168 3.45 -8.76 23.53
C GLU A 168 4.09 -9.35 22.27
N VAL A 169 4.67 -8.50 21.43
CA VAL A 169 5.29 -8.85 20.16
C VAL A 169 6.77 -9.18 20.41
N ARG A 170 7.07 -10.46 20.63
CA ARG A 170 8.45 -10.96 20.75
C ARG A 170 9.11 -11.02 19.37
N ALA A 171 9.55 -9.89 18.82
CA ALA A 171 10.44 -9.90 17.67
C ALA A 171 11.74 -9.15 17.95
N GLU A 172 12.83 -9.79 17.57
CA GLU A 172 14.19 -9.27 17.65
C GLU A 172 14.30 -7.94 16.90
N GLY A 173 15.06 -6.99 17.48
CA GLY A 173 15.25 -5.65 16.90
C GLY A 173 14.10 -4.65 17.10
N ILE A 174 12.97 -5.04 17.70
CA ILE A 174 11.86 -4.09 18.00
C ILE A 174 12.30 -2.95 18.90
N ALA A 175 13.12 -3.21 19.93
CA ALA A 175 13.56 -2.18 20.88
C ALA A 175 14.35 -1.04 20.21
N VAL A 176 15.19 -1.35 19.22
CA VAL A 176 15.93 -0.34 18.44
C VAL A 176 14.98 0.48 17.58
N ARG A 177 13.96 -0.16 16.98
CA ARG A 177 12.94 0.49 16.16
C ARG A 177 12.05 1.43 16.98
N LEU A 178 11.60 1.02 18.17
CA LEU A 178 10.72 1.83 19.03
C LEU A 178 11.27 3.23 19.28
N THR A 179 12.54 3.33 19.69
CA THR A 179 13.21 4.61 19.95
C THR A 179 13.34 5.46 18.68
N ALA A 180 13.68 4.84 17.53
CA ALA A 180 13.81 5.55 16.26
C ALA A 180 12.47 6.11 15.74
N TYR A 181 11.35 5.46 16.07
CA TYR A 181 10.02 5.83 15.64
C TYR A 181 9.22 6.64 16.66
N GLY A 182 9.75 6.86 17.88
CA GLY A 182 9.02 7.57 18.93
C GLY A 182 7.77 6.81 19.42
N VAL A 183 7.83 5.48 19.34
CA VAL A 183 6.74 4.57 19.74
C VAL A 183 7.10 3.93 21.08
N SER A 184 6.10 3.75 21.95
CA SER A 184 6.23 3.07 23.24
C SER A 184 5.96 1.58 23.12
N HIS A 185 6.49 0.78 24.04
CA HIS A 185 6.17 -0.65 24.13
C HIS A 185 4.71 -0.94 24.49
N TRP A 186 4.01 0.05 25.04
CA TRP A 186 2.57 0.00 25.32
C TRP A 186 1.70 0.43 24.14
N ASP A 187 2.31 0.98 23.08
CA ASP A 187 1.55 1.35 21.90
C ASP A 187 1.07 0.09 21.15
N PRO A 188 -0.07 0.19 20.45
CA PRO A 188 -0.56 -0.87 19.60
C PRO A 188 0.38 -1.09 18.41
N TYR A 189 0.52 -2.34 17.99
CA TYR A 189 1.40 -2.76 16.90
C TYR A 189 1.10 -2.03 15.59
N PHE A 190 -0.17 -1.73 15.32
CA PHE A 190 -0.54 -0.93 14.15
C PHE A 190 0.12 0.45 14.11
N LYS A 191 0.29 1.13 15.26
CA LYS A 191 0.98 2.43 15.34
C LYS A 191 2.43 2.33 14.90
N LEU A 192 3.12 1.25 15.30
CA LEU A 192 4.48 0.99 14.85
C LEU A 192 4.54 0.78 13.33
N LEU A 193 3.56 0.07 12.75
CA LEU A 193 3.49 -0.13 11.30
C LEU A 193 3.28 1.18 10.53
N LEU A 194 2.42 2.08 11.03
CA LEU A 194 2.22 3.41 10.43
C LEU A 194 3.54 4.20 10.39
N GLU A 195 4.25 4.27 11.52
CA GLU A 195 5.53 5.00 11.60
C GLU A 195 6.61 4.43 10.68
N ILE A 196 6.66 3.10 10.53
CA ILE A 196 7.56 2.44 9.58
C ILE A 196 7.17 2.84 8.15
N ILE A 197 5.90 2.71 7.76
CA ILE A 197 5.44 2.98 6.40
C ILE A 197 5.64 4.45 6.00
N TRP A 198 5.39 5.39 6.91
CA TRP A 198 5.60 6.82 6.65
C TRP A 198 7.05 7.23 6.38
N ARG A 199 8.01 6.33 6.66
CA ARG A 199 9.44 6.51 6.38
C ARG A 199 9.95 5.57 5.29
N THR A 200 9.11 4.70 4.76
CA THR A 200 9.41 3.71 3.71
C THR A 200 8.97 4.23 2.34
N SER A 201 9.57 3.69 1.28
CA SER A 201 9.22 4.00 -0.11
C SER A 201 8.28 2.95 -0.71
N PHE A 202 7.90 3.10 -1.98
CA PHE A 202 7.20 2.03 -2.70
C PHE A 202 8.10 0.83 -3.01
N ILE A 203 9.43 0.97 -2.91
CA ILE A 203 10.39 -0.10 -3.27
C ILE A 203 10.14 -1.35 -2.45
N GLU A 204 9.95 -1.24 -1.14
CA GLU A 204 9.70 -2.39 -0.27
C GLU A 204 8.42 -3.15 -0.68
N SER A 205 7.39 -2.42 -1.09
CA SER A 205 6.15 -2.99 -1.61
C SER A 205 6.36 -3.68 -2.97
N ILE A 206 7.01 -3.00 -3.92
CA ILE A 206 7.28 -3.52 -5.26
C ILE A 206 8.15 -4.78 -5.20
N ILE A 207 9.22 -4.76 -4.39
CA ILE A 207 10.10 -5.92 -4.20
C ILE A 207 9.37 -7.04 -3.45
N GLY A 208 8.53 -6.71 -2.48
CA GLY A 208 7.65 -7.69 -1.82
C GLY A 208 6.71 -8.39 -2.80
N VAL A 209 6.13 -7.66 -3.75
CA VAL A 209 5.31 -8.23 -4.82
C VAL A 209 6.17 -9.07 -5.77
N LEU A 210 7.34 -8.58 -6.18
CA LEU A 210 8.29 -9.31 -7.03
C LEU A 210 8.64 -10.69 -6.44
N LEU A 211 8.90 -10.75 -5.14
CA LEU A 211 9.26 -11.96 -4.40
C LEU A 211 8.06 -12.81 -3.94
N GLU A 212 6.84 -12.36 -4.22
CA GLU A 212 5.57 -12.99 -3.81
C GLU A 212 5.36 -13.04 -2.29
N ASP A 213 6.12 -12.25 -1.53
CA ASP A 213 5.95 -12.08 -0.08
C ASP A 213 4.77 -11.14 0.24
N VAL A 214 4.39 -10.29 -0.72
CA VAL A 214 3.27 -9.34 -0.65
C VAL A 214 2.30 -9.61 -1.81
N GLY A 215 1.02 -9.72 -1.48
CA GLY A 215 -0.02 -10.00 -2.48
C GLY A 215 -0.47 -8.76 -3.25
N MET A 216 -0.70 -8.91 -4.55
CA MET A 216 -1.31 -7.91 -5.43
C MET A 216 -2.12 -8.63 -6.51
N SER A 217 -3.39 -8.27 -6.69
CA SER A 217 -4.28 -8.95 -7.65
C SER A 217 -3.86 -8.69 -9.10
N SER A 218 -3.46 -7.45 -9.40
CA SER A 218 -3.02 -7.01 -10.73
C SER A 218 -1.79 -6.13 -10.56
N ILE A 219 -0.66 -6.56 -11.12
CA ILE A 219 0.59 -5.77 -11.07
C ILE A 219 0.52 -4.52 -11.97
N LEU A 220 -0.41 -4.49 -12.93
CA LEU A 220 -0.68 -3.32 -13.77
C LEU A 220 -1.18 -2.13 -12.93
N ASP A 221 -1.80 -2.38 -11.77
CA ASP A 221 -2.38 -1.32 -10.94
C ASP A 221 -1.35 -0.34 -10.36
N PHE A 222 -0.04 -0.66 -10.43
CA PHE A 222 1.00 0.31 -10.11
C PHE A 222 0.87 1.60 -10.92
N LYS A 223 0.29 1.56 -12.13
CA LYS A 223 0.02 2.77 -12.92
C LYS A 223 -0.99 3.72 -12.27
N TYR A 224 -1.89 3.21 -11.42
CA TYR A 224 -2.87 4.03 -10.69
C TYR A 224 -2.29 4.51 -9.35
N ILE A 225 -1.48 3.68 -8.71
CA ILE A 225 -0.84 4.01 -7.43
C ILE A 225 0.27 5.04 -7.63
N ILE A 226 1.09 4.85 -8.66
CA ILE A 226 2.25 5.68 -8.99
C ILE A 226 1.96 6.42 -10.30
N HIS A 227 0.86 7.19 -10.31
CA HIS A 227 0.25 7.76 -11.53
C HIS A 227 1.19 8.63 -12.38
N ALA A 228 2.20 9.27 -11.78
CA ALA A 228 3.22 10.02 -12.51
C ALA A 228 4.12 9.14 -13.41
N TYR A 229 4.04 7.82 -13.25
CA TYR A 229 4.73 6.80 -14.06
C TYR A 229 3.75 5.98 -14.91
N SER A 230 2.46 6.34 -14.95
CA SER A 230 1.39 5.54 -15.55
C SER A 230 1.65 5.11 -16.99
N HIS A 231 2.12 6.03 -17.83
CA HIS A 231 2.45 5.77 -19.24
C HIS A 231 3.54 4.71 -19.38
N ILE A 232 4.72 4.95 -18.81
CA ILE A 232 5.84 4.01 -18.91
C ILE A 232 5.52 2.65 -18.27
N LEU A 233 4.75 2.63 -17.17
CA LEU A 233 4.34 1.37 -16.55
C LEU A 233 3.33 0.60 -17.41
N SER A 234 2.44 1.29 -18.13
CA SER A 234 1.52 0.63 -19.07
C SER A 234 2.31 -0.04 -20.21
N VAL A 235 3.25 0.70 -20.81
CA VAL A 235 4.10 0.17 -21.89
C VAL A 235 5.00 -0.97 -21.40
N ALA A 236 5.58 -0.84 -20.20
CA ALA A 236 6.38 -1.90 -19.61
C ALA A 236 5.56 -3.17 -19.35
N TYR A 237 4.32 -3.04 -18.86
CA TYR A 237 3.45 -4.19 -18.61
C TYR A 237 3.08 -4.93 -19.90
N GLU A 238 2.89 -4.22 -21.01
CA GLU A 238 2.58 -4.83 -22.31
C GLU A 238 3.78 -5.55 -22.95
N GLN A 239 5.01 -5.08 -22.67
CA GLN A 239 6.22 -5.55 -23.34
C GLN A 239 7.12 -6.46 -22.49
N MET A 240 6.90 -6.52 -21.17
CA MET A 240 7.79 -7.24 -20.25
C MET A 240 7.03 -8.31 -19.48
N GLU A 241 7.72 -9.44 -19.26
CA GLU A 241 7.26 -10.47 -18.34
C GLU A 241 7.18 -9.92 -16.91
N ARG A 242 6.34 -10.55 -16.07
CA ARG A 242 6.05 -10.15 -14.68
C ARG A 242 7.29 -9.64 -13.91
N ASN A 243 8.36 -10.43 -13.89
CA ASN A 243 9.54 -10.11 -13.06
C ASN A 243 10.36 -8.96 -13.67
N ASP A 244 10.47 -8.90 -14.99
CA ASP A 244 11.13 -7.80 -15.70
C ASP A 244 10.34 -6.49 -15.51
N TYR A 245 9.00 -6.54 -15.56
CA TYR A 245 8.12 -5.41 -15.28
C TYR A 245 8.27 -4.91 -13.84
N LEU A 246 8.20 -5.79 -12.85
CA LEU A 246 8.31 -5.41 -11.43
C LEU A 246 9.70 -4.87 -11.08
N LEU A 247 10.78 -5.47 -11.61
CA LEU A 247 12.14 -4.95 -11.43
C LEU A 247 12.32 -3.59 -12.12
N THR A 248 11.77 -3.40 -13.32
CA THR A 248 11.72 -2.10 -14.00
C THR A 248 10.99 -1.06 -13.15
N THR A 249 9.85 -1.43 -12.59
CA THR A 249 9.05 -0.56 -11.72
C THR A 249 9.85 -0.14 -10.49
N ALA A 250 10.53 -1.08 -9.83
CA ALA A 250 11.39 -0.79 -8.68
C ALA A 250 12.56 0.15 -9.05
N ILE A 251 13.22 -0.08 -10.20
CA ILE A 251 14.34 0.76 -10.64
C ILE A 251 13.88 2.18 -11.00
N LEU A 252 12.75 2.32 -11.70
CA LEU A 252 12.17 3.62 -12.07
C LEU A 252 11.71 4.43 -10.85
N CYS A 253 11.13 3.73 -9.85
CA CYS A 253 10.60 4.32 -8.62
C CYS A 253 11.66 4.53 -7.53
N HIS A 254 12.92 4.21 -7.81
CA HIS A 254 14.00 4.48 -6.87
C HIS A 254 14.19 5.99 -6.71
N THR A 255 14.23 6.44 -5.46
CA THR A 255 14.45 7.86 -5.11
C THR A 255 15.85 8.03 -4.55
N HIS A 256 16.60 9.01 -5.08
CA HIS A 256 17.87 9.41 -4.48
C HIS A 256 17.60 10.16 -3.17
N GLY A 257 17.86 9.52 -2.03
CA GLY A 257 17.60 10.11 -0.71
C GLY A 257 18.51 9.54 0.38
N LYS A 258 18.92 10.39 1.33
CA LYS A 258 19.89 10.10 2.42
C LYS A 258 19.57 8.88 3.31
N ASN A 259 18.39 8.28 3.19
CA ASN A 259 17.97 7.12 3.98
C ASN A 259 17.77 5.92 3.06
N ASP A 260 18.81 5.60 2.30
CA ASP A 260 18.85 4.48 1.38
C ASP A 260 18.66 3.14 2.12
N LEU A 261 17.43 2.68 2.35
CA LEU A 261 17.07 1.34 2.88
C LEU A 261 17.80 0.88 4.16
N ILE A 262 18.63 1.73 4.78
CA ILE A 262 19.44 1.40 5.94
C ILE A 262 18.50 1.32 7.16
N GLU A 263 18.43 0.09 7.70
CA GLU A 263 18.09 -0.29 9.07
C GLU A 263 16.63 -0.19 9.53
N ASN A 264 15.73 0.41 8.74
CA ASN A 264 14.45 0.86 9.28
C ASN A 264 13.20 0.12 8.72
N GLY A 265 13.30 -0.51 7.55
CA GLY A 265 12.17 -1.11 6.84
C GLY A 265 11.78 -2.54 7.24
N PHE A 266 10.79 -3.10 6.54
CA PHE A 266 10.41 -4.50 6.63
C PHE A 266 11.49 -5.40 6.01
N THR A 267 11.81 -6.49 6.70
CA THR A 267 12.88 -7.40 6.30
C THR A 267 12.44 -8.29 5.13
N ILE A 268 12.99 -8.05 3.95
CA ILE A 268 12.83 -8.92 2.78
C ILE A 268 13.90 -10.01 2.88
N LYS A 269 13.47 -11.28 3.03
CA LYS A 269 14.39 -12.40 3.33
C LYS A 269 14.93 -13.09 2.08
N ARG A 270 14.28 -12.87 0.94
CA ARG A 270 14.60 -13.52 -0.33
C ARG A 270 15.44 -12.60 -1.23
N ASP A 271 16.18 -13.26 -2.10
CA ASP A 271 17.22 -12.69 -2.95
C ASP A 271 16.65 -12.49 -4.36
N ILE A 272 16.49 -11.24 -4.81
CA ILE A 272 15.87 -10.93 -6.12
C ILE A 272 16.73 -11.41 -7.29
N GLU A 273 18.05 -11.56 -7.10
CA GLU A 273 18.97 -12.00 -8.17
C GLU A 273 18.75 -13.47 -8.57
N LYS A 274 18.06 -14.24 -7.73
CA LYS A 274 17.77 -15.66 -7.97
C LYS A 274 16.47 -15.88 -8.75
N LEU A 275 15.71 -14.82 -9.01
CA LEU A 275 14.49 -14.92 -9.81
C LEU A 275 14.82 -15.09 -11.29
N ARG A 276 13.85 -15.63 -12.04
CA ARG A 276 13.95 -15.76 -13.50
C ARG A 276 13.50 -14.45 -14.15
N TYR A 277 14.36 -13.90 -15.00
CA TYR A 277 14.12 -12.72 -15.81
C TYR A 277 14.35 -13.07 -17.27
N CYS A 278 13.60 -12.46 -18.19
CA CYS A 278 13.79 -12.64 -19.62
C CYS A 278 14.74 -11.60 -20.21
N ARG A 279 14.74 -10.38 -19.67
CA ARG A 279 15.54 -9.24 -20.17
C ARG A 279 16.60 -8.77 -19.19
N TYR A 280 16.33 -8.91 -17.89
CA TYR A 280 17.29 -8.58 -16.85
C TYR A 280 18.28 -9.71 -16.59
N SER A 281 19.50 -9.35 -16.20
CA SER A 281 20.51 -10.29 -15.70
C SER A 281 21.34 -9.68 -14.57
N PHE A 282 21.87 -10.55 -13.71
CA PHE A 282 22.66 -10.18 -12.54
C PHE A 282 24.08 -10.71 -12.67
N THR A 283 25.07 -9.89 -12.33
CA THR A 283 26.48 -10.32 -12.26
C THR A 283 27.05 -9.95 -10.90
N ALA A 284 27.54 -10.95 -10.16
CA ALA A 284 28.18 -10.73 -8.88
C ALA A 284 29.46 -9.88 -9.04
N VAL A 285 29.75 -9.03 -8.05
CA VAL A 285 30.98 -8.25 -7.98
C VAL A 285 31.96 -8.96 -7.05
N SER A 286 33.04 -9.49 -7.61
CA SER A 286 34.01 -10.35 -6.90
C SER A 286 34.92 -9.61 -5.91
N ASP A 287 35.10 -8.30 -6.07
CA ASP A 287 36.16 -7.52 -5.39
C ASP A 287 35.66 -6.63 -4.24
N VAL A 288 34.79 -7.15 -3.38
CA VAL A 288 34.22 -6.37 -2.26
C VAL A 288 34.99 -6.65 -0.97
N PRO A 289 35.57 -5.62 -0.29
CA PRO A 289 36.46 -5.83 0.86
C PRO A 289 35.79 -6.32 2.17
N SER A 290 34.46 -6.43 2.24
CA SER A 290 33.73 -6.73 3.48
C SER A 290 32.85 -7.98 3.35
N GLY A 291 33.09 -8.99 4.17
CA GLY A 291 32.45 -10.32 4.08
C GLY A 291 30.93 -10.40 4.30
N SER A 292 30.26 -9.33 4.75
CA SER A 292 28.83 -9.35 5.07
C SER A 292 27.92 -8.75 3.98
N TRP A 293 28.47 -7.99 3.02
CA TRP A 293 27.71 -7.38 1.92
C TRP A 293 28.02 -8.05 0.58
N ARG A 294 26.98 -8.48 -0.12
CA ARG A 294 27.04 -8.97 -1.51
C ARG A 294 26.57 -7.88 -2.46
N TYR A 295 27.25 -7.77 -3.59
CA TYR A 295 26.98 -6.75 -4.60
C TYR A 295 26.74 -7.41 -5.95
N TYR A 296 25.69 -6.98 -6.62
CA TYR A 296 25.32 -7.45 -7.94
C TYR A 296 25.10 -6.27 -8.88
N LYS A 297 25.69 -6.34 -10.07
CA LYS A 297 25.36 -5.44 -11.19
C LYS A 297 24.11 -5.97 -11.86
N ILE A 298 23.13 -5.08 -12.08
CA ILE A 298 21.91 -5.38 -12.82
C ILE A 298 22.05 -4.85 -14.24
N PHE A 299 21.80 -5.70 -15.22
CA PHE A 299 21.80 -5.38 -16.63
C PHE A 299 20.41 -5.57 -17.23
N LEU A 300 19.99 -4.69 -18.13
CA LEU A 300 18.83 -4.80 -18.99
C LEU A 300 19.32 -4.92 -20.43
N ASP A 301 19.00 -6.03 -21.10
CA ASP A 301 19.45 -6.33 -22.47
C ASP A 301 20.97 -6.13 -22.66
N GLY A 302 21.77 -6.55 -21.67
CA GLY A 302 23.23 -6.42 -21.66
C GLY A 302 23.77 -5.04 -21.25
N THR A 303 22.92 -4.05 -21.04
CA THR A 303 23.34 -2.70 -20.58
C THR A 303 23.16 -2.54 -19.08
N LYS A 304 24.19 -2.09 -18.36
CA LYS A 304 24.13 -1.92 -16.91
C LYS A 304 23.16 -0.79 -16.53
N VAL A 305 22.21 -1.08 -15.66
CA VAL A 305 21.15 -0.13 -15.24
C VAL A 305 21.07 0.10 -13.74
N ALA A 306 21.54 -0.82 -12.90
CA ALA A 306 21.47 -0.64 -11.46
C ALA A 306 22.54 -1.47 -10.72
N LEU A 307 22.64 -1.25 -9.42
CA LEU A 307 23.39 -2.08 -8.48
C LEU A 307 22.45 -2.56 -7.39
N TRP A 308 22.52 -3.84 -7.06
CA TRP A 308 21.85 -4.44 -5.91
C TRP A 308 22.88 -4.78 -4.85
N ARG A 309 22.64 -4.37 -3.61
CA ARG A 309 23.47 -4.69 -2.45
C ARG A 309 22.61 -5.45 -1.45
N ALA A 310 23.13 -6.57 -0.95
CA ALA A 310 22.46 -7.36 0.06
C ALA A 310 23.42 -7.63 1.21
N HIS A 311 23.06 -7.15 2.40
CA HIS A 311 23.67 -7.52 3.67
C HIS A 311 22.91 -8.66 4.28
N ARG A 312 23.62 -9.74 4.62
CA ARG A 312 23.05 -10.82 5.42
C ARG A 312 23.92 -11.01 6.65
N ASP A 313 23.38 -10.62 7.79
CA ASP A 313 23.87 -10.98 9.11
C ASP A 313 22.75 -11.78 9.82
N ASP A 314 23.12 -12.60 10.79
CA ASP A 314 22.21 -13.47 11.56
C ASP A 314 21.09 -12.66 12.23
N VAL A 315 21.34 -11.37 12.50
CA VAL A 315 20.41 -10.46 13.19
C VAL A 315 19.76 -9.43 12.25
N LEU A 316 20.42 -9.03 11.15
CA LEU A 316 19.98 -7.91 10.30
C LEU A 316 20.16 -8.22 8.81
N HIS A 317 19.05 -8.22 8.08
CA HIS A 317 19.06 -8.22 6.61
C HIS A 317 18.78 -6.82 6.11
N SER A 318 19.70 -6.27 5.33
CA SER A 318 19.56 -4.97 4.69
C SER A 318 19.78 -5.14 3.19
N GLN A 319 18.95 -4.51 2.39
CA GLN A 319 19.03 -4.59 0.94
C GLN A 319 18.98 -3.18 0.37
N LYS A 320 19.74 -2.90 -0.69
CA LYS A 320 19.80 -1.59 -1.30
C LYS A 320 19.86 -1.69 -2.81
N LEU A 321 18.92 -1.03 -3.48
CA LEU A 321 18.92 -0.82 -4.92
C LEU A 321 19.50 0.56 -5.20
N ASP A 322 20.58 0.65 -5.97
CA ASP A 322 21.10 1.92 -6.48
C ASP A 322 20.86 2.03 -7.98
N LYS A 323 20.23 3.14 -8.37
CA LYS A 323 20.03 3.51 -9.78
C LYS A 323 21.26 4.25 -10.32
N LEU A 324 21.60 4.01 -11.59
CA LEU A 324 22.66 4.74 -12.29
C LEU A 324 22.10 5.98 -13.02
N SER A 325 22.96 6.94 -13.35
CA SER A 325 22.53 8.22 -13.96
C SER A 325 21.88 8.08 -15.36
N SER A 326 22.22 7.03 -16.11
CA SER A 326 21.68 6.78 -17.46
C SER A 326 20.50 5.80 -17.49
N THR A 327 20.06 5.31 -16.34
CA THR A 327 19.13 4.17 -16.24
C THR A 327 17.80 4.42 -16.93
N ASP A 328 17.20 5.59 -16.74
CA ASP A 328 15.90 5.91 -17.34
C ASP A 328 15.98 5.86 -18.85
N ARG A 329 17.02 6.46 -19.44
CA ARG A 329 17.20 6.47 -20.90
C ARG A 329 17.39 5.06 -21.47
N VAL A 330 18.07 4.16 -20.75
CA VAL A 330 18.22 2.76 -21.15
C VAL A 330 16.88 2.03 -21.11
N ILE A 331 16.08 2.22 -20.05
CA ILE A 331 14.75 1.62 -19.93
C ILE A 331 13.82 2.13 -21.04
N PHE A 332 13.82 3.44 -21.31
CA PHE A 332 13.02 4.03 -22.39
C PHE A 332 13.38 3.43 -23.76
N ALA A 333 14.67 3.33 -24.07
CA ALA A 333 15.14 2.70 -25.30
C ALA A 333 14.73 1.22 -25.39
N ALA A 334 14.85 0.48 -24.29
CA ALA A 334 14.46 -0.93 -24.21
C ALA A 334 12.94 -1.13 -24.40
N LEU A 335 12.12 -0.15 -24.03
CA LEU A 335 10.66 -0.16 -24.21
C LEU A 335 10.22 0.42 -25.57
N GLY A 336 11.16 0.83 -26.43
CA GLY A 336 10.84 1.45 -27.71
C GLY A 336 10.18 2.82 -27.60
N LEU A 337 10.29 3.49 -26.44
CA LEU A 337 9.74 4.83 -26.23
C LEU A 337 10.56 5.88 -26.97
N THR A 338 9.88 6.87 -27.53
CA THR A 338 10.47 7.95 -28.32
C THR A 338 11.25 8.94 -27.45
N ALA A 339 12.11 9.73 -28.09
CA ALA A 339 12.81 10.82 -27.43
C ALA A 339 11.85 11.89 -26.86
N SER A 340 10.68 12.09 -27.49
CA SER A 340 9.66 13.02 -26.99
C SER A 340 9.09 12.52 -25.66
N GLU A 341 8.69 11.25 -25.59
CA GLU A 341 8.16 10.66 -24.36
C GLU A 341 9.18 10.66 -23.22
N TYR A 342 10.47 10.45 -23.54
CA TYR A 342 11.54 10.60 -22.56
C TYR A 342 11.66 12.04 -22.04
N ASN A 343 11.59 13.04 -22.94
CA ASN A 343 11.66 14.43 -22.53
C ASN A 343 10.46 14.83 -21.66
N ASP A 344 9.26 14.34 -21.96
CA ASP A 344 8.06 14.56 -21.15
C ASP A 344 8.20 13.92 -19.75
N PHE A 345 8.75 12.70 -19.70
CA PHE A 345 9.05 12.01 -18.44
C PHE A 345 10.10 12.75 -17.60
N VAL A 346 11.15 13.28 -18.22
CA VAL A 346 12.16 14.10 -17.53
C VAL A 346 11.53 15.42 -17.07
N GLY A 347 10.70 16.05 -17.90
CA GLY A 347 10.01 17.31 -17.59
C GLY A 347 9.04 17.22 -16.40
N THR A 348 8.61 16.01 -16.03
CA THR A 348 7.69 15.75 -14.91
C THR A 348 8.40 15.27 -13.63
N GLU A 349 9.71 15.51 -13.49
CA GLU A 349 10.53 15.05 -12.36
C GLU A 349 9.96 15.42 -10.99
N GLU A 350 9.47 16.65 -10.81
CA GLU A 350 8.89 17.10 -9.53
C GLU A 350 7.64 16.29 -9.16
N ALA A 351 6.69 16.14 -10.08
CA ALA A 351 5.49 15.33 -9.87
C ALA A 351 5.82 13.87 -9.58
N ARG A 352 6.80 13.30 -10.30
CA ARG A 352 7.30 11.94 -10.04
C ARG A 352 7.90 11.81 -8.66
N ARG A 353 8.69 12.78 -8.22
CA ARG A 353 9.30 12.79 -6.88
C ARG A 353 8.26 12.93 -5.78
N GLU A 354 7.26 13.79 -5.95
CA GLU A 354 6.16 13.97 -5.00
C GLU A 354 5.30 12.71 -4.84
N CYS A 355 5.08 11.96 -5.91
CA CYS A 355 4.39 10.68 -5.86
C CYS A 355 5.18 9.64 -5.04
N LEU A 356 6.50 9.61 -5.18
CA LEU A 356 7.34 8.60 -4.55
C LEU A 356 7.72 8.91 -3.11
N LEU A 357 7.84 10.18 -2.72
CA LEU A 357 8.27 10.59 -1.39
C LEU A 357 7.14 11.21 -0.58
N MET A 358 7.02 10.81 0.68
CA MET A 358 6.25 11.58 1.66
C MET A 358 6.99 12.88 1.97
N ASN A 359 6.34 14.03 1.80
CA ASN A 359 6.90 15.33 2.19
C ASN A 359 6.90 15.48 3.72
N ASN A 360 7.81 14.78 4.38
CA ASN A 360 8.02 14.82 5.83
C ASN A 360 8.84 16.06 6.27
N GLY A 361 9.20 16.95 5.32
CA GLY A 361 10.05 18.12 5.57
C GLY A 361 9.36 19.21 6.38
N LYS A 362 8.02 19.31 6.33
CA LYS A 362 7.24 20.09 7.29
C LYS A 362 7.01 19.20 8.51
N LYS A 363 7.42 19.65 9.69
CA LYS A 363 7.09 19.00 10.98
C LYS A 363 5.57 19.02 11.20
N MET A 364 4.84 18.17 10.48
CA MET A 364 3.42 17.97 10.69
C MET A 364 3.24 17.12 11.96
N PRO A 365 2.34 17.49 12.88
CA PRO A 365 2.02 16.62 14.01
C PRO A 365 1.53 15.25 13.48
N PRO A 366 1.77 14.14 14.19
CA PRO A 366 1.18 12.86 13.84
C PRO A 366 -0.36 12.99 13.86
N PRO A 367 -1.07 12.32 12.93
CA PRO A 367 -2.53 12.31 12.92
C PRO A 367 -3.08 11.63 14.18
N ALA A 368 -4.30 11.98 14.57
CA ALA A 368 -4.96 11.34 15.71
C ALA A 368 -5.26 9.86 15.37
N LEU A 369 -4.75 8.95 16.20
CA LEU A 369 -4.95 7.50 16.05
C LEU A 369 -5.77 6.94 17.22
N GLU A 370 -6.79 6.18 16.90
CA GLU A 370 -7.51 5.30 17.82
C GLU A 370 -7.41 3.85 17.33
N VAL A 371 -7.32 2.90 18.25
CA VAL A 371 -7.29 1.48 17.96
C VAL A 371 -8.45 0.83 18.70
N VAL A 372 -9.35 0.19 17.95
CA VAL A 372 -10.55 -0.47 18.46
C VAL A 372 -10.47 -1.94 18.11
N GLU A 373 -10.63 -2.78 19.12
CA GLU A 373 -10.81 -4.22 18.94
C GLU A 373 -12.30 -4.55 19.04
N ILE A 374 -12.78 -5.39 18.13
CA ILE A 374 -14.13 -5.91 18.15
C ILE A 374 -14.11 -7.43 18.15
N ASP A 375 -15.14 -8.01 18.74
CA ASP A 375 -15.40 -9.44 18.68
C ASP A 375 -16.63 -9.69 17.80
N LEU A 376 -16.41 -10.28 16.62
CA LEU A 376 -17.47 -10.73 15.72
C LEU A 376 -17.81 -12.22 15.92
N SER A 377 -17.03 -12.93 16.74
CA SER A 377 -17.16 -14.38 16.96
C SER A 377 -18.28 -14.76 17.91
N LEU A 378 -18.71 -13.86 18.79
CA LEU A 378 -19.89 -14.05 19.65
C LEU A 378 -21.20 -14.14 18.87
N ASP A 379 -21.18 -13.87 17.56
CA ASP A 379 -22.37 -13.65 16.75
C ASP A 379 -22.40 -14.41 15.41
N ALA A 380 -21.33 -15.15 15.06
CA ALA A 380 -21.28 -15.99 13.88
C ALA A 380 -21.82 -17.40 14.22
N PRO A 381 -22.75 -17.97 13.44
CA PRO A 381 -23.16 -19.35 13.64
C PRO A 381 -21.95 -20.27 13.39
N THR A 382 -21.63 -21.10 14.36
CA THR A 382 -20.76 -22.27 14.18
C THR A 382 -21.31 -23.08 13.01
N VAL A 383 -20.51 -23.22 11.95
CA VAL A 383 -20.81 -24.07 10.79
C VAL A 383 -20.75 -25.53 11.19
#